data_AF-A0A846TBI0-F1
#
_entry.id   AF-A0A846TBI0-F1
#
_cell.length_a   1.000
_cell.length_b   1.000
_cell.length_c   1.000
_cell.angle_alpha   90.00
_cell.angle_beta   90.00
_cell.angle_gamma   90.00
#
_symmetry.space_group_name_H-M   'P 1'
#
loop_
_entity.id
_entity.type
_entity.pdbx_description
1 polymer ?
#
loop_
_entity_poly.entity_id
_entity_poly.type
_entity_poly.pdbx_seq_one_letter_code
_entity_poly.pdbx_strand_id
1 'polypeptide(L)'
;MLTIKEAAEQLTSYGMETTEQEVHNWIKKGFLDAESDKINPANLAEFVIKIHTDLLEQSRHENKKLNEQLELLHTRLHIEQSKVRTLKKMLNAQIENSGTPASDLNELLGLKPNSNGPALKKEFKKILKALHPDRGGDERLFKVFKDHYEKLK
;
A
#
# COMPACT_ATOMS: atom_id res chain seq x y z
N MET A 1 -27.67 -40.25 0.44
CA MET A 1 -26.31 -40.73 0.14
C MET A 1 -25.99 -40.30 -1.27
N LEU A 2 -24.92 -39.53 -1.44
CA LEU A 2 -24.49 -38.94 -2.71
C LEU A 2 -23.32 -39.76 -3.26
N THR A 3 -23.28 -39.97 -4.57
CA THR A 3 -22.07 -40.41 -5.25
C THR A 3 -21.01 -39.31 -5.23
N ILE A 4 -19.76 -39.66 -5.51
CA ILE A 4 -18.64 -38.72 -5.56
C ILE A 4 -18.86 -37.65 -6.63
N LYS A 5 -19.46 -38.03 -7.76
CA LYS A 5 -19.87 -37.11 -8.82
C LYS A 5 -20.93 -36.11 -8.35
N GLU A 6 -22.01 -36.60 -7.75
CA GLU A 6 -23.08 -35.73 -7.22
C GLU A 6 -22.54 -34.80 -6.12
N ALA A 7 -21.62 -35.27 -5.29
CA ALA A 7 -20.97 -34.43 -4.28
C ALA A 7 -20.10 -33.33 -4.91
N ALA A 8 -19.33 -33.63 -5.95
CA ALA A 8 -18.53 -32.63 -6.68
C ALA A 8 -19.42 -31.58 -7.37
N GLU A 9 -20.51 -32.01 -8.00
CA GLU A 9 -21.51 -31.10 -8.59
C GLU A 9 -22.15 -30.20 -7.52
N GLN A 10 -22.50 -30.76 -6.37
CA GLN A 10 -23.10 -30.01 -5.27
C GLN A 10 -22.13 -29.02 -4.64
N LEU A 11 -20.86 -29.40 -4.45
CA LEU A 11 -19.80 -28.50 -3.96
C LEU A 11 -19.57 -27.33 -4.92
N THR A 12 -19.56 -27.62 -6.23
CA THR A 12 -19.46 -26.57 -7.27
C THR A 12 -20.66 -25.63 -7.21
N SER A 13 -21.87 -26.14 -6.98
CA SER A 13 -23.07 -25.31 -6.80
C SER A 13 -23.00 -24.40 -5.56
N TYR A 14 -22.21 -24.78 -4.55
CA TYR A 14 -21.92 -23.96 -3.38
C TYR A 14 -20.74 -22.99 -3.59
N GLY A 15 -20.24 -22.86 -4.81
CA GLY A 15 -19.15 -21.95 -5.14
C GLY A 15 -17.75 -22.50 -4.84
N MET A 16 -17.65 -23.79 -4.49
CA MET A 16 -16.37 -24.49 -4.37
C MET A 16 -16.09 -25.19 -5.70
N GLU A 17 -15.40 -24.54 -6.64
CA GLU A 17 -14.94 -25.18 -7.88
C GLU A 17 -14.15 -26.45 -7.52
N THR A 18 -14.78 -27.61 -7.71
CA THR A 18 -14.26 -28.89 -7.20
C THR A 18 -14.45 -29.99 -8.24
N THR A 19 -13.43 -30.83 -8.37
CA THR A 19 -13.42 -32.02 -9.22
C THR A 19 -13.69 -33.31 -8.42
N GLU A 20 -14.16 -34.36 -9.08
CA GLU A 20 -14.34 -35.68 -8.44
C GLU A 20 -13.05 -36.22 -7.79
N GLN A 21 -11.90 -35.91 -8.40
CA GLN A 21 -10.58 -36.32 -7.89
C GLN A 21 -10.22 -35.60 -6.57
N GLU A 22 -10.63 -34.34 -6.42
CA GLU A 22 -10.45 -33.59 -5.16
C GLU A 22 -11.34 -34.14 -4.05
N VAL A 23 -12.59 -34.47 -4.35
CA VAL A 23 -13.50 -35.12 -3.40
C VAL A 23 -12.91 -36.47 -2.95
N HIS A 24 -12.40 -37.28 -3.87
CA HIS A 24 -11.69 -38.51 -3.54
C HIS A 24 -10.47 -38.28 -2.63
N ASN A 25 -9.70 -37.23 -2.90
CA ASN A 25 -8.54 -36.88 -2.08
C ASN A 25 -8.94 -36.43 -0.67
N TRP A 26 -10.06 -35.73 -0.52
CA TRP A 26 -10.59 -35.35 0.80
C TRP A 26 -11.09 -36.55 1.59
N ILE A 27 -11.73 -37.52 0.94
CA ILE A 27 -12.10 -38.80 1.57
C ILE A 27 -10.84 -39.54 2.05
N LYS A 28 -9.83 -39.68 1.18
CA LYS A 28 -8.56 -40.36 1.54
C LYS A 28 -7.82 -39.70 2.69
N LYS A 29 -7.90 -38.38 2.80
CA LYS A 29 -7.27 -37.60 3.88
C LYS A 29 -8.10 -37.59 5.18
N GLY A 30 -9.28 -38.21 5.18
CA GLY A 30 -10.18 -38.25 6.34
C GLY A 30 -10.91 -36.93 6.60
N PHE A 31 -11.04 -36.07 5.59
CA PHE A 31 -11.81 -34.83 5.69
C PHE A 31 -13.30 -35.02 5.38
N LEU A 32 -13.64 -36.07 4.64
CA LEU A 32 -15.00 -36.46 4.30
C LEU A 32 -15.18 -37.95 4.57
N ASP A 33 -16.23 -38.30 5.32
CA ASP A 33 -16.58 -39.70 5.54
C ASP A 33 -17.46 -40.22 4.41
N ALA A 34 -17.08 -41.38 3.87
CA ALA A 34 -17.83 -42.07 2.83
C ALA A 34 -18.04 -43.53 3.21
N GLU A 35 -19.26 -44.03 3.04
CA GLU A 35 -19.61 -45.44 3.19
C GLU A 35 -19.84 -46.03 1.80
N SER A 36 -19.03 -47.02 1.41
CA SER A 36 -19.13 -47.67 0.09
C SER A 36 -19.12 -46.68 -1.07
N ASP A 37 -18.17 -45.74 -1.07
CA ASP A 37 -18.03 -44.66 -2.05
C ASP A 37 -19.24 -43.71 -2.16
N LYS A 38 -20.08 -43.66 -1.12
CA LYS A 38 -21.19 -42.72 -1.00
C LYS A 38 -21.02 -41.82 0.21
N ILE A 39 -21.27 -40.53 0.00
CA ILE A 39 -21.11 -39.48 1.00
C ILE A 39 -22.48 -39.16 1.60
N ASN A 40 -22.55 -39.03 2.92
CA ASN A 40 -23.75 -38.54 3.58
C ASN A 40 -23.90 -37.03 3.30
N PRO A 41 -25.05 -36.55 2.76
CA PRO A 41 -25.30 -35.12 2.57
C PRO A 41 -25.07 -34.27 3.83
N ALA A 42 -25.34 -34.80 5.02
CA ALA A 42 -25.11 -34.10 6.28
C ALA A 42 -23.61 -33.85 6.51
N ASN A 43 -22.77 -34.87 6.29
CA ASN A 43 -21.31 -34.76 6.43
C ASN A 43 -20.73 -33.81 5.39
N LEU A 44 -21.26 -33.82 4.16
CA LEU A 44 -20.87 -32.89 3.11
C LEU A 44 -21.22 -31.44 3.48
N ALA A 45 -22.42 -31.20 4.02
CA ALA A 45 -22.84 -29.88 4.47
C ALA A 45 -21.98 -29.37 5.64
N GLU A 46 -21.66 -30.22 6.62
CA GLU A 46 -20.79 -29.88 7.74
C GLU A 46 -19.37 -29.51 7.25
N PHE A 47 -18.84 -30.28 6.30
CA PHE A 47 -17.55 -30.00 5.68
C PHE A 47 -17.53 -28.64 4.96
N VAL A 48 -18.57 -28.34 4.18
CA VAL A 48 -18.72 -27.05 3.49
C VAL A 48 -18.79 -25.90 4.49
N ILE A 49 -19.60 -26.04 5.55
CA ILE A 49 -19.72 -25.02 6.60
C ILE A 49 -18.37 -24.78 7.26
N LYS A 50 -17.63 -25.85 7.58
CA LYS A 50 -16.31 -25.75 8.20
C LYS A 50 -15.33 -24.97 7.33
N ILE A 51 -15.23 -25.32 6.05
CA ILE A 51 -14.31 -24.64 5.12
C ILE A 51 -14.64 -23.15 4.99
N HIS A 52 -15.90 -22.80 4.81
CA HIS A 52 -16.30 -21.40 4.69
C HIS A 52 -16.06 -20.63 5.99
N THR A 53 -16.26 -21.26 7.15
CA THR A 53 -16.00 -20.65 8.46
C THR A 53 -14.51 -20.40 8.65
N ASP A 54 -13.67 -21.39 8.35
CA ASP A 54 -12.22 -21.27 8.46
C ASP A 54 -11.68 -20.18 7.52
N LEU A 55 -12.18 -20.12 6.27
CA LEU A 55 -11.80 -19.08 5.31
C LEU A 55 -12.26 -17.68 5.77
N LEU A 56 -13.47 -17.58 6.33
CA LEU A 56 -13.99 -16.32 6.86
C LEU A 56 -13.15 -15.82 8.04
N GLU A 57 -12.77 -16.71 8.97
CA GLU A 57 -11.93 -16.36 10.11
C GLU A 57 -10.51 -15.95 9.67
N GLN A 58 -9.92 -16.65 8.70
CA GLN A 58 -8.65 -16.24 8.08
C GLN A 58 -8.76 -14.84 7.46
N SER A 59 -9.78 -14.61 6.64
CA SER A 59 -10.02 -13.32 6.01
C SER A 59 -10.25 -12.21 7.04
N ARG A 60 -10.97 -12.48 8.14
CA ARG A 60 -11.14 -11.53 9.26
C ARG A 60 -9.82 -11.19 9.91
N HIS A 61 -8.97 -12.18 10.15
CA HIS A 61 -7.65 -11.96 10.74
C HIS A 61 -6.75 -11.11 9.83
N GLU A 62 -6.73 -11.41 8.54
CA GLU A 62 -5.98 -10.63 7.54
C GLU A 62 -6.50 -9.20 7.44
N ASN A 63 -7.82 -9.00 7.36
CA ASN A 63 -8.42 -7.66 7.33
C ASN A 63 -8.09 -6.86 8.59
N LYS A 64 -8.09 -7.49 9.76
CA LYS A 64 -7.68 -6.84 11.01
C LYS A 64 -6.23 -6.37 10.92
N LYS A 65 -5.32 -7.24 10.48
CA LYS A 65 -3.89 -6.92 10.31
C LYS A 65 -3.66 -5.79 9.30
N LEU A 66 -4.38 -5.80 8.19
CA LEU A 66 -4.31 -4.74 7.17
C LEU A 66 -4.81 -3.41 7.72
N ASN A 67 -5.91 -3.41 8.50
CA ASN A 67 -6.41 -2.21 9.15
C ASN A 67 -5.40 -1.63 10.17
N GLU A 68 -4.76 -2.48 10.97
CA GLU A 68 -3.69 -2.04 11.87
C GLU A 68 -2.51 -1.40 11.12
N GLN A 69 -2.12 -1.96 9.97
CA GLN A 69 -1.08 -1.37 9.12
C GLN A 69 -1.50 -0.03 8.50
N LEU A 70 -2.76 0.10 8.07
CA LEU A 70 -3.30 1.34 7.53
C LEU A 70 -3.29 2.46 8.58
N GLU A 71 -3.70 2.16 9.81
CA GLU A 71 -3.67 3.13 10.93
C GLU A 71 -2.25 3.62 11.23
N LEU A 72 -1.27 2.71 11.22
CA LEU A 72 0.15 3.07 11.40
C LEU A 72 0.65 3.97 10.26
N LEU A 73 0.28 3.67 9.02
CA LEU A 73 0.65 4.48 7.86
C LEU A 73 -0.01 5.86 7.90
N HIS A 74 -1.29 5.94 8.25
CA HIS A 74 -2.00 7.21 8.43
C HIS A 74 -1.34 8.08 9.51
N THR A 75 -1.02 7.49 10.66
CA THR A 75 -0.30 8.19 11.73
C THR A 75 1.05 8.72 11.25
N ARG A 76 1.83 7.90 10.53
CA ARG A 76 3.13 8.31 10.00
C ARG A 76 3.00 9.43 8.97
N LEU A 77 2.03 9.31 8.06
CA LEU A 77 1.75 10.35 7.06
C LEU A 77 1.38 11.67 7.74
N HIS A 78 0.53 11.64 8.76
CA HIS A 78 0.14 12.83 9.52
C HIS A 78 1.35 13.50 10.20
N ILE A 79 2.25 12.71 10.79
CA ILE A 79 3.49 13.20 11.39
C ILE A 79 4.37 13.87 10.32
N GLU A 80 4.57 13.23 9.17
CA GLU A 80 5.39 13.79 8.10
C GLU A 80 4.77 15.06 7.50
N GLN A 81 3.45 15.09 7.29
CA GLN A 81 2.74 16.30 6.87
C GLN A 81 2.91 17.45 7.88
N SER A 82 2.83 17.15 9.17
CA SER A 82 3.04 18.14 10.23
C SER A 82 4.48 18.66 10.26
N LYS A 83 5.48 17.79 10.08
CA LYS A 83 6.88 18.20 9.95
C LYS A 83 7.09 19.10 8.74
N VAL A 84 6.57 18.73 7.57
CA VAL A 84 6.66 19.54 6.35
C VAL A 84 6.01 20.91 6.55
N ARG A 85 4.85 20.97 7.22
CA ARG A 85 4.19 22.24 7.55
C ARG A 85 5.06 23.11 8.46
N THR A 86 5.66 22.53 9.49
CA THR A 86 6.55 23.25 10.42
C THR A 86 7.81 23.74 9.71
N LEU A 87 8.45 22.90 8.89
CA LEU A 87 9.63 23.29 8.10
C LEU A 87 9.30 24.42 7.12
N LYS A 88 8.16 24.36 6.42
CA LYS A 88 7.68 25.46 5.57
C LYS A 88 7.53 26.76 6.35
N LYS A 89 6.94 26.72 7.55
CA LYS A 89 6.81 27.91 8.42
C LYS A 89 8.16 28.46 8.86
N MET A 90 9.08 27.60 9.30
CA MET A 90 10.42 28.00 9.72
C MET A 90 11.19 28.64 8.56
N LEU A 91 11.08 28.05 7.36
CA LEU A 91 11.69 28.58 6.15
C LEU A 91 11.12 29.96 5.79
N ASN A 92 9.79 30.11 5.78
CA ASN A 92 9.17 31.40 5.51
C ASN A 92 9.56 32.45 6.55
N ALA A 93 9.61 32.08 7.84
CA ALA A 93 10.06 32.98 8.90
C ALA A 93 11.54 33.38 8.74
N GLN A 94 12.40 32.47 8.27
CA GLN A 94 13.77 32.82 7.90
C GLN A 94 13.78 33.80 6.72
N ILE A 95 13.05 33.53 5.64
CA ILE A 95 12.97 34.42 4.45
C ILE A 95 12.42 35.80 4.81
N GLU A 96 11.46 35.90 5.73
CA GLU A 96 10.88 37.18 6.15
C GLU A 96 11.81 37.97 7.09
N ASN A 97 12.52 37.28 7.99
CA ASN A 97 13.46 37.91 8.93
C ASN A 97 14.82 38.23 8.29
N SER A 98 15.18 37.49 7.25
CA SER A 98 16.38 37.68 6.46
C SER A 98 15.95 38.41 5.19
N GLY A 99 15.93 39.74 5.22
CA GLY A 99 15.67 40.59 4.04
C GLY A 99 16.79 40.47 3.00
N THR A 100 17.22 39.26 2.63
CA THR A 100 18.52 38.98 2.04
C THR A 100 18.45 38.60 0.55
N PRO A 101 19.45 39.03 -0.25
CA PRO A 101 19.50 38.85 -1.70
C PRO A 101 19.97 37.44 -2.07
N ALA A 102 20.02 37.17 -3.39
CA ALA A 102 20.30 35.88 -4.05
C ALA A 102 21.52 35.05 -3.58
N SER A 103 22.35 35.54 -2.66
CA SER A 103 23.49 34.82 -2.06
C SER A 103 23.08 33.63 -1.17
N ASP A 104 21.90 33.69 -0.53
CA ASP A 104 21.45 32.69 0.47
C ASP A 104 20.77 31.43 -0.13
N LEU A 105 20.56 31.37 -1.44
CA LEU A 105 20.04 30.15 -2.10
C LEU A 105 21.04 28.98 -1.99
N ASN A 106 22.33 29.27 -1.82
CA ASN A 106 23.34 28.25 -1.57
C ASN A 106 23.17 27.63 -0.17
N GLU A 107 22.91 28.45 0.86
CA GLU A 107 22.66 27.97 2.22
C GLU A 107 21.34 27.20 2.33
N LEU A 108 20.30 27.64 1.62
CA LEU A 108 19.01 26.94 1.54
C LEU A 108 19.15 25.49 1.04
N LEU A 109 20.14 25.24 0.18
CA LEU A 109 20.42 23.93 -0.39
C LEU A 109 21.53 23.17 0.35
N GLY A 110 22.00 23.68 1.49
CA GLY A 110 23.11 23.11 2.25
C GLY A 110 24.44 23.12 1.48
N LEU A 111 24.57 23.99 0.48
CA LEU A 111 25.77 24.14 -0.32
C LEU A 111 26.66 25.24 0.27
N LYS A 112 27.97 25.06 0.16
CA LYS A 112 28.94 26.07 0.63
C LYS A 112 28.67 27.41 -0.08
N PRO A 113 28.79 28.56 0.63
CA PRO A 113 28.82 29.87 -0.04
C PRO A 113 29.94 29.85 -1.09
N ASN A 114 29.64 30.28 -2.32
CA ASN A 114 30.45 30.11 -3.55
C ASN A 114 30.41 28.74 -4.25
N SER A 115 29.33 27.98 -4.11
CA SER A 115 29.14 26.79 -4.96
C SER A 115 28.89 27.20 -6.42
N ASN A 116 29.72 26.67 -7.33
CA ASN A 116 29.63 26.97 -8.77
C ASN A 116 28.22 26.68 -9.31
N GLY A 117 27.69 27.58 -10.15
CA GLY A 117 26.34 27.48 -10.74
C GLY A 117 25.91 26.10 -11.29
N PRO A 118 26.80 25.25 -11.85
CA PRO A 118 26.47 23.88 -12.23
C PRO A 118 26.09 22.96 -11.06
N ALA A 119 26.74 23.11 -9.90
CA ALA A 119 26.42 22.33 -8.70
C ALA A 119 25.04 22.72 -8.15
N LEU A 120 24.75 24.02 -8.12
CA LEU A 120 23.47 24.55 -7.70
C LEU A 120 22.32 24.06 -8.60
N LYS A 121 22.52 24.11 -9.93
CA LYS A 121 21.55 23.56 -10.91
C LYS A 121 21.28 22.06 -10.70
N LYS A 122 22.27 21.29 -10.26
CA LYS A 122 22.12 19.84 -10.05
C LYS A 122 21.22 19.53 -8.86
N GLU A 123 21.35 20.27 -7.76
CA GLU A 123 20.50 20.12 -6.58
C GLU A 123 19.08 20.61 -6.83
N PHE A 124 18.90 21.77 -7.48
CA PHE A 124 17.57 22.23 -7.91
C PHE A 124 16.86 21.19 -8.80
N LYS A 125 17.59 20.51 -9.70
CA LYS A 125 17.01 19.46 -10.55
C LYS A 125 16.55 18.23 -9.77
N LYS A 126 17.21 17.88 -8.65
CA LYS A 126 16.74 16.80 -7.75
C LYS A 126 15.47 17.21 -7.03
N ILE A 127 15.42 18.44 -6.52
CA ILE A 127 14.24 18.98 -5.84
C ILE A 127 13.04 19.07 -6.78
N LEU A 128 13.23 19.55 -8.01
CA LEU A 128 12.18 19.56 -9.03
C LEU A 128 11.68 18.15 -9.38
N LYS A 129 12.58 17.16 -9.43
CA LYS A 129 12.18 15.75 -9.64
C LYS A 129 11.39 15.16 -8.46
N ALA A 130 11.60 15.65 -7.24
CA ALA A 130 10.87 15.21 -6.05
C ALA A 130 9.53 15.94 -5.88
N LEU A 131 9.48 17.22 -6.27
CA LEU A 131 8.29 18.07 -6.19
C LEU A 131 7.37 17.96 -7.41
N HIS A 132 7.73 17.17 -8.43
CA HIS A 132 6.94 17.06 -9.65
C HIS A 132 5.52 16.53 -9.35
N PRO A 133 4.45 17.17 -9.85
CA PRO A 133 3.06 16.74 -9.62
C PRO A 133 2.80 15.28 -10.01
N ASP A 134 3.33 14.84 -11.15
CA ASP A 134 3.23 13.44 -11.63
C ASP A 134 3.86 12.40 -10.68
N ARG A 135 4.65 12.84 -9.70
CA ARG A 135 5.27 11.97 -8.69
C ARG A 135 4.64 12.16 -7.30
N GLY A 136 3.48 12.80 -7.24
CA GLY A 136 2.79 13.14 -5.99
C GLY A 136 3.38 14.35 -5.25
N GLY A 137 4.19 15.17 -5.94
CA GLY A 137 4.79 16.38 -5.38
C GLY A 137 3.85 17.58 -5.37
N ASP A 138 4.22 18.62 -4.60
CA ASP A 138 3.44 19.85 -4.43
C ASP A 138 3.67 20.80 -5.62
N GLU A 139 2.65 20.97 -6.46
CA GLU A 139 2.69 21.79 -7.67
C GLU A 139 3.07 23.25 -7.40
N ARG A 140 2.66 23.82 -6.27
CA ARG A 140 2.97 25.21 -5.92
C ARG A 140 4.45 25.36 -5.60
N LEU A 141 5.00 24.40 -4.84
CA LEU A 141 6.43 24.36 -4.57
C LEU A 141 7.22 24.10 -5.85
N PHE A 142 6.77 23.18 -6.70
CA PHE A 142 7.42 22.91 -7.98
C PHE A 142 7.57 24.18 -8.81
N LYS A 143 6.51 25.01 -8.90
CA LYS A 143 6.56 26.29 -9.62
C LYS A 143 7.60 27.26 -9.04
N VAL A 144 7.61 27.44 -7.71
CA VAL A 144 8.57 28.31 -7.02
C VAL A 144 10.01 27.87 -7.28
N PHE A 145 10.32 26.57 -7.07
CA PHE A 145 11.67 26.04 -7.30
C PHE A 145 12.07 26.05 -8.78
N LYS A 146 11.10 25.96 -9.70
CA LYS A 146 11.34 26.05 -11.14
C LYS A 146 11.74 27.48 -11.53
N ASP A 147 11.05 28.48 -11.00
CA ASP A 147 11.38 29.89 -11.23
C ASP A 147 12.80 30.21 -10.71
N HIS A 148 13.18 29.68 -9.54
CA HIS A 148 14.55 29.81 -9.04
C HIS A 148 15.57 29.10 -9.93
N TYR A 149 15.28 27.89 -10.40
CA TYR A 149 16.15 27.16 -11.33
C TYR A 149 16.35 27.90 -12.66
N GLU A 150 15.30 28.54 -13.18
CA GLU A 150 15.37 29.31 -14.42
C GLU A 150 16.14 30.62 -14.26
N LYS A 151 16.05 31.28 -13.10
CA LYS A 151 16.84 32.48 -12.76
C LYS A 151 18.33 32.22 -12.59
N LEU A 152 18.73 30.96 -12.39
CA LEU A 152 20.15 30.55 -12.34
C LEU A 152 20.79 30.38 -13.72
N LYS A 153 20.08 30.71 -14.82
CA LYS A 153 20.57 30.51 -16.18
C LYS A 153 21.87 31.24 -16.43
#